data_AF-A0A940KSZ3-F1
#
_entry.id   AF-A0A940KSZ3-F1
#
_cell.length_a   1.000
_cell.length_b   1.000
_cell.length_c   1.000
_cell.angle_alpha   90.00
_cell.angle_beta   90.00
_cell.angle_gamma   90.00
#
_symmetry.space_group_name_H-M   'P 1'
#
loop_
_entity.id
_entity.type
_entity.pdbx_description
1 polymer ?
#
loop_
_entity_poly.entity_id
_entity_poly.type
_entity_poly.pdbx_seq_one_letter_code
_entity_poly.pdbx_strand_id
1 'polypeptide(L)'
;MTQKKAILIIMDGWGLGKVASADAIQHANAPFTKSLYSTYPNSTLVTCGEAVGLPDGQMGNSEVGHLNLGAGRVVYQELQRINVAIREGFFAKNEQLLRSVRHAKSTGKPFHLLGLVSNGGVHSHINHLKAIIDVCKAEGLTEVFVHAFTDGRDCDPKSGLGFITDLQQHMNQS
;
A
#
# COMPACT_ATOMS: atom_id res chain seq x y z
N MET A 1 -7.11 33.01 -33.15
CA MET A 1 -6.00 32.86 -32.17
C MET A 1 -5.28 31.57 -32.46
N THR A 2 -3.96 31.60 -32.63
CA THR A 2 -3.13 30.40 -32.75
C THR A 2 -3.16 29.65 -31.42
N GLN A 3 -3.61 28.39 -31.41
CA GLN A 3 -3.59 27.57 -30.21
C GLN A 3 -2.13 27.36 -29.76
N LYS A 4 -1.82 27.75 -28.52
CA LYS A 4 -0.57 27.36 -27.87
C LYS A 4 -0.71 25.90 -27.43
N LYS A 5 0.15 25.05 -27.96
CA LYS A 5 0.20 23.63 -27.57
C LYS A 5 1.13 23.47 -26.37
N ALA A 6 0.76 22.58 -25.46
CA ALA A 6 1.60 22.17 -24.34
C ALA A 6 2.00 20.69 -24.51
N ILE A 7 3.17 20.33 -23.99
CA ILE A 7 3.66 18.95 -23.98
C ILE A 7 4.08 18.64 -22.54
N LEU A 8 3.59 17.51 -22.03
CA LEU A 8 4.10 16.89 -20.80
C LEU A 8 5.12 15.82 -21.22
N ILE A 9 6.36 15.95 -20.74
CA ILE A 9 7.42 14.98 -20.97
C ILE A 9 7.72 14.29 -19.65
N ILE A 10 7.53 12.97 -19.60
CA ILE A 10 7.85 12.14 -18.44
C ILE A 10 9.12 11.36 -18.77
N MET A 11 10.18 11.62 -18.01
CA MET A 11 11.43 10.84 -18.09
C MET A 11 11.37 9.75 -17.01
N ASP A 12 10.97 8.54 -17.40
CA ASP A 12 10.79 7.43 -16.45
C ASP A 12 12.11 7.09 -15.74
N GLY A 13 12.06 6.90 -14.42
CA GLY A 13 13.24 6.68 -13.57
C GLY A 13 14.19 7.87 -13.44
N TRP A 14 13.83 9.09 -13.90
CA TRP A 14 14.69 10.26 -13.81
C TRP A 14 14.50 11.05 -12.48
N GLY A 15 15.21 10.61 -11.44
CA GLY A 15 15.16 11.23 -10.10
C GLY A 15 16.37 12.09 -9.75
N LEU A 16 16.36 12.63 -8.53
CA LEU A 16 17.53 13.25 -7.89
C LEU A 16 18.11 12.26 -6.89
N GLY A 17 19.24 11.62 -7.22
CA GLY A 17 19.89 10.66 -6.36
C GLY A 17 20.54 11.32 -5.14
N LYS A 18 20.56 10.60 -4.02
CA LYS A 18 21.22 11.06 -2.77
C LYS A 18 22.71 10.75 -2.74
N VAL A 19 23.13 9.69 -3.44
CA VAL A 19 24.51 9.20 -3.45
C VAL A 19 25.14 9.60 -4.77
N ALA A 20 25.87 10.71 -4.75
CA ALA A 20 26.46 11.29 -5.97
C ALA A 20 27.26 10.25 -6.77
N SER A 21 28.12 9.46 -6.11
CA SER A 21 28.96 8.44 -6.75
C SER A 21 28.20 7.32 -7.47
N ALA A 22 26.95 7.09 -7.12
CA ALA A 22 26.09 6.07 -7.71
C ALA A 22 25.00 6.67 -8.63
N ASP A 23 24.93 7.99 -8.74
CA ASP A 23 23.91 8.68 -9.53
C ASP A 23 24.31 8.74 -11.01
N ALA A 24 23.70 7.88 -11.82
CA ALA A 24 23.93 7.83 -13.26
C ALA A 24 23.47 9.11 -13.99
N ILE A 25 22.42 9.78 -13.50
CA ILE A 25 21.86 11.00 -14.09
C ILE A 25 22.81 12.18 -13.87
N GLN A 26 23.39 12.29 -12.67
CA GLN A 26 24.36 13.33 -12.35
C GLN A 26 25.60 13.21 -13.24
N HIS A 27 26.09 11.99 -13.45
CA HIS A 27 27.26 11.69 -14.27
C HIS A 27 26.99 11.66 -15.79
N ALA A 28 25.73 11.62 -16.22
CA ALA A 28 25.39 11.58 -17.63
C ALA A 28 25.78 12.88 -18.36
N ASN A 29 26.25 12.76 -19.60
CA ASN A 29 26.42 13.89 -20.51
C ASN A 29 25.06 14.28 -21.13
N ALA A 30 24.24 15.01 -20.37
CA ALA A 30 22.92 15.47 -20.77
C ALA A 30 22.82 17.01 -20.81
N PRO A 31 23.54 17.70 -21.72
CA PRO A 31 23.69 19.15 -21.68
C PRO A 31 22.37 19.90 -21.87
N PHE A 32 21.46 19.37 -22.70
CA PHE A 32 20.13 19.94 -22.89
C PHE A 32 19.29 19.85 -21.60
N THR A 33 19.13 18.66 -21.01
CA THR A 33 18.36 18.52 -19.77
C THR A 33 18.97 19.33 -18.63
N LYS A 34 20.31 19.36 -18.51
CA LYS A 34 21.03 20.16 -17.51
C LYS A 34 20.77 21.65 -17.67
N SER A 35 20.70 22.18 -18.90
CA SER A 35 20.43 23.60 -19.12
C SER A 35 19.01 24.02 -18.74
N LEU A 36 18.04 23.10 -18.77
CA LEU A 36 16.66 23.41 -18.37
C LEU A 36 16.56 23.82 -16.90
N TYR A 37 17.34 23.19 -16.01
CA TYR A 37 17.32 23.49 -14.57
C TYR A 37 17.89 24.87 -14.21
N SER A 38 18.76 25.45 -15.04
CA SER A 38 19.31 26.80 -14.80
C SER A 38 18.58 27.90 -15.58
N THR A 39 17.97 27.55 -16.72
CA THR A 39 17.37 28.53 -17.65
C THR A 39 15.90 28.80 -17.35
N TYR A 40 15.16 27.80 -16.85
CA TYR A 40 13.71 27.90 -16.66
C TYR A 40 13.29 27.63 -15.20
N PRO A 41 12.14 28.16 -14.76
CA PRO A 41 11.59 27.84 -13.44
C PRO A 41 11.41 26.34 -13.25
N ASN A 42 11.87 25.81 -12.12
CA ASN A 42 11.78 24.40 -11.80
C ASN A 42 11.57 24.18 -10.30
N SER A 43 11.06 23.01 -9.95
CA SER A 43 10.85 22.53 -8.59
C SER A 43 10.96 21.01 -8.57
N THR A 44 10.99 20.43 -7.37
CA THR A 44 10.94 18.98 -7.14
C THR A 44 9.56 18.56 -6.62
N LEU A 45 9.22 17.28 -6.82
CA LEU A 45 8.01 16.65 -6.31
C LEU A 45 8.40 15.41 -5.51
N VAL A 46 7.59 15.06 -4.51
CA VAL A 46 7.70 13.77 -3.82
C VAL A 46 6.95 12.73 -4.65
N THR A 47 7.62 11.64 -5.00
CA THR A 47 7.08 10.60 -5.91
C THR A 47 7.03 9.21 -5.27
N CYS A 48 7.07 9.13 -3.94
CA CYS A 48 7.08 7.89 -3.17
C CYS A 48 6.26 8.03 -1.88
N GLY A 49 5.99 6.91 -1.21
CA GLY A 49 5.28 6.87 0.06
C GLY A 49 3.84 7.38 0.00
N GLU A 50 3.35 7.89 1.15
CA GLU A 50 1.95 8.33 1.28
C GLU A 50 1.60 9.48 0.33
N ALA A 51 2.58 10.30 -0.07
CA ALA A 51 2.38 11.42 -1.00
C ALA A 51 1.89 10.99 -2.40
N VAL A 52 2.08 9.72 -2.76
CA VAL A 52 1.56 9.15 -4.02
C VAL A 52 0.62 7.97 -3.78
N GLY A 53 0.14 7.80 -2.54
CA GLY A 53 -0.83 6.77 -2.18
C GLY A 53 -0.24 5.38 -1.93
N LEU A 54 1.06 5.30 -1.65
CA LEU A 54 1.75 4.09 -1.17
C LEU A 54 1.92 4.12 0.36
N PRO A 55 2.20 2.97 1.00
CA PRO A 55 2.71 2.93 2.38
C PRO A 55 3.94 3.80 2.58
N ASP A 56 4.12 4.31 3.80
CA ASP A 56 5.28 5.11 4.15
C ASP A 56 6.61 4.37 3.86
N GLY A 57 7.60 5.11 3.35
CA GLY A 57 8.89 4.58 2.93
C GLY A 57 8.90 3.73 1.65
N GLN A 58 7.74 3.35 1.10
CA GLN A 58 7.71 2.56 -0.14
C GLN A 58 8.11 3.40 -1.35
N MET A 59 9.03 2.87 -2.16
CA MET A 59 9.46 3.51 -3.39
C MET A 59 8.29 3.65 -4.38
N GLY A 60 8.29 4.76 -5.12
CA GLY A 60 7.39 4.93 -6.26
C GLY A 60 7.72 3.98 -7.40
N ASN A 61 6.78 3.85 -8.33
CA ASN A 61 6.96 3.12 -9.58
C ASN A 61 6.19 3.81 -10.72
N SER A 62 6.40 3.34 -11.95
CA SER A 62 5.81 3.95 -13.14
C SER A 62 4.27 3.98 -13.09
N GLU A 63 3.62 2.91 -12.65
CA GLU A 63 2.15 2.82 -12.57
C GLU A 63 1.59 3.87 -11.59
N VAL A 64 2.10 3.88 -10.36
CA VAL A 64 1.68 4.82 -9.31
C VAL A 64 1.94 6.26 -9.75
N GLY A 65 3.11 6.54 -10.34
CA GLY A 65 3.47 7.88 -10.83
C GLY A 65 2.52 8.37 -11.92
N HIS A 66 2.26 7.56 -12.94
CA HIS A 66 1.38 7.94 -14.05
C HIS A 66 -0.07 8.09 -13.60
N LEU A 67 -0.55 7.25 -12.68
CA LEU A 67 -1.90 7.39 -12.11
C LEU A 67 -2.07 8.71 -11.37
N ASN A 68 -1.12 9.09 -10.52
CA ASN A 68 -1.18 10.35 -9.78
C ASN A 68 -1.10 11.58 -10.72
N LEU A 69 -0.19 11.56 -11.70
CA LEU A 69 -0.05 12.63 -12.71
C LEU A 69 -1.32 12.80 -13.54
N GLY A 70 -1.90 11.69 -14.00
CA GLY A 70 -3.13 11.71 -14.80
C GLY A 70 -4.37 12.08 -13.98
N ALA A 71 -4.41 11.73 -12.70
CA ALA A 71 -5.55 12.01 -11.83
C ALA A 71 -5.53 13.42 -11.22
N GLY A 72 -4.37 14.07 -11.14
CA GLY A 72 -4.21 15.38 -10.49
C GLY A 72 -4.48 15.35 -8.98
N ARG A 73 -4.39 14.18 -8.34
CA ARG A 73 -4.60 13.95 -6.91
C ARG A 73 -3.89 12.69 -6.45
N VAL A 74 -3.75 12.53 -5.13
CA VAL A 74 -3.23 11.30 -4.52
C VAL A 74 -4.15 10.12 -4.86
N VAL A 75 -3.61 9.11 -5.54
CA VAL A 75 -4.33 7.87 -5.86
C VAL A 75 -3.85 6.77 -4.92
N TYR A 76 -4.64 6.48 -3.88
CA TYR A 76 -4.35 5.39 -2.95
C TYR A 76 -4.35 4.04 -3.65
N GLN A 77 -3.24 3.32 -3.53
CA GLN A 77 -3.16 1.90 -3.87
C GLN A 77 -3.92 1.08 -2.84
N GLU A 78 -4.39 -0.11 -3.20
CA GLU A 78 -5.29 -0.91 -2.36
C GLU A 78 -4.75 -1.18 -0.96
N LEU A 79 -3.48 -1.58 -0.83
CA LEU A 79 -2.83 -1.79 0.47
C LEU A 79 -2.94 -0.54 1.35
N GLN A 80 -2.58 0.63 0.80
CA GLN A 80 -2.61 1.88 1.55
C GLN A 80 -4.04 2.35 1.82
N ARG A 81 -4.97 2.18 0.86
CA ARG A 81 -6.38 2.49 1.03
C ARG A 81 -6.96 1.75 2.23
N ILE A 82 -6.64 0.45 2.38
CA ILE A 82 -7.09 -0.35 3.52
C ILE A 82 -6.36 0.07 4.80
N ASN A 83 -5.05 0.33 4.76
CA ASN A 83 -4.30 0.83 5.92
C ASN A 83 -4.90 2.12 6.49
N VAL A 84 -5.20 3.10 5.61
CA VAL A 84 -5.84 4.36 5.99
C VAL A 84 -7.24 4.10 6.55
N ALA A 85 -8.03 3.24 5.89
CA ALA A 85 -9.37 2.90 6.40
C ALA A 85 -9.33 2.26 7.79
N ILE A 86 -8.34 1.41 8.09
CA ILE A 86 -8.14 0.81 9.42
C ILE A 86 -7.73 1.91 10.41
N ARG A 87 -6.73 2.71 10.07
CA ARG A 87 -6.18 3.79 10.92
C ARG A 87 -7.23 4.84 11.29
N GLU A 88 -8.10 5.21 10.35
CA GLU A 88 -9.14 6.21 10.53
C GLU A 88 -10.47 5.61 11.06
N GLY A 89 -10.51 4.29 11.29
CA GLY A 89 -11.68 3.60 11.84
C GLY A 89 -12.84 3.40 10.85
N PHE A 90 -12.65 3.72 9.57
CA PHE A 90 -13.64 3.47 8.52
C PHE A 90 -13.79 1.97 8.20
N PHE A 91 -12.71 1.19 8.37
CA PHE A 91 -12.72 -0.24 8.10
C PHE A 91 -13.72 -1.00 8.97
N ALA A 92 -13.76 -0.69 10.27
CA ALA A 92 -14.70 -1.31 11.21
C ALA A 92 -16.17 -0.95 10.94
N LYS A 93 -16.42 0.12 10.18
CA LYS A 93 -17.76 0.58 9.77
C LYS A 93 -18.14 0.08 8.38
N ASN A 94 -17.30 -0.73 7.72
CA ASN A 94 -17.58 -1.21 6.38
C ASN A 94 -18.84 -2.11 6.39
N GLU A 95 -19.88 -1.67 5.67
CA GLU A 95 -21.18 -2.34 5.70
C GLU A 95 -21.13 -3.80 5.20
N GLN A 96 -20.28 -4.12 4.23
CA GLN A 96 -20.16 -5.47 3.70
C GLN A 96 -19.45 -6.41 4.68
N LEU A 97 -18.41 -5.90 5.36
CA LEU A 97 -17.73 -6.63 6.43
C LEU A 97 -18.71 -6.91 7.58
N LEU A 98 -19.39 -5.88 8.08
CA LEU A 98 -20.37 -6.00 9.16
C LEU A 98 -21.52 -6.92 8.79
N ARG A 99 -22.02 -6.84 7.55
CA ARG A 99 -23.07 -7.74 7.04
C ARG A 99 -22.62 -9.20 7.09
N SER A 100 -21.40 -9.49 6.66
CA SER A 100 -20.84 -10.84 6.64
C SER A 100 -20.67 -11.41 8.05
N VAL A 101 -20.12 -10.60 8.98
CA VAL A 101 -19.94 -10.97 10.39
C VAL A 101 -21.30 -11.20 11.07
N ARG A 102 -22.25 -10.29 10.88
CA ARG A 102 -23.60 -10.39 11.46
C ARG A 102 -24.39 -11.57 10.90
N HIS A 103 -24.20 -11.90 9.63
CA HIS A 103 -24.83 -13.07 9.03
C HIS A 103 -24.35 -14.38 9.67
N ALA A 104 -23.03 -14.54 9.87
CA ALA A 104 -22.47 -15.70 10.56
C ALA A 104 -23.02 -15.78 12.00
N LYS A 105 -23.01 -14.65 12.72
CA LYS A 105 -23.57 -14.55 14.08
C LYS A 105 -25.05 -14.92 14.16
N SER A 106 -25.89 -14.39 13.27
CA SER A 106 -27.34 -14.63 13.30
C SER A 106 -27.72 -16.05 12.90
N THR A 107 -26.86 -16.73 12.13
CA THR A 107 -27.09 -18.11 11.67
C THR A 107 -26.39 -19.15 12.54
N GLY A 108 -25.57 -18.73 13.52
CA GLY A 108 -24.75 -19.64 14.33
C GLY A 108 -23.78 -20.45 13.49
N LYS A 109 -23.28 -19.88 12.39
CA LYS A 109 -22.33 -20.56 11.49
C LYS A 109 -20.90 -20.06 11.73
N PRO A 110 -19.91 -20.96 11.59
CA PRO A 110 -18.49 -20.59 11.55
C PRO A 110 -18.19 -19.50 10.51
N PHE A 111 -17.32 -18.55 10.89
CA PHE A 111 -16.79 -17.55 9.98
C PHE A 111 -15.35 -17.87 9.61
N HIS A 112 -15.08 -18.00 8.32
CA HIS A 112 -13.79 -18.43 7.82
C HIS A 112 -13.04 -17.27 7.16
N LEU A 113 -11.80 -17.06 7.58
CA LEU A 113 -10.88 -16.09 7.01
C LEU A 113 -9.77 -16.84 6.28
N LEU A 114 -9.63 -16.60 4.99
CA LEU A 114 -8.64 -17.27 4.14
C LEU A 114 -7.75 -16.20 3.53
N GLY A 115 -6.44 -16.36 3.64
CA GLY A 115 -5.52 -15.39 3.05
C GLY A 115 -4.06 -15.65 3.35
N LEU A 116 -3.21 -14.95 2.60
CA LEU A 116 -1.76 -14.91 2.82
C LEU A 116 -1.46 -14.19 4.15
N VAL A 117 -0.66 -14.81 5.01
CA VAL A 117 -0.32 -14.30 6.35
C VAL A 117 1.15 -13.92 6.39
N SER A 118 1.43 -12.67 6.01
CA SER A 118 2.75 -12.04 6.07
C SER A 118 2.62 -10.52 6.08
N ASN A 119 3.75 -9.80 6.11
CA ASN A 119 3.81 -8.34 5.93
C ASN A 119 4.34 -7.93 4.54
N GLY A 120 4.27 -8.83 3.55
CA GLY A 120 4.83 -8.58 2.21
C GLY A 120 4.12 -7.46 1.45
N GLY A 121 2.81 -7.27 1.69
CA GLY A 121 2.06 -6.13 1.14
C GLY A 121 1.72 -6.22 -0.35
N VAL A 122 2.18 -7.27 -1.06
CA VAL A 122 1.88 -7.49 -2.48
C VAL A 122 0.45 -8.02 -2.66
N HIS A 123 0.10 -9.08 -1.91
CA HIS A 123 -1.20 -9.75 -2.01
C HIS A 123 -2.12 -9.54 -0.81
N SER A 124 -1.55 -9.30 0.37
CA SER A 124 -2.27 -9.07 1.62
C SER A 124 -1.35 -8.41 2.65
N HIS A 125 -1.90 -8.14 3.85
CA HIS A 125 -1.10 -7.74 4.99
C HIS A 125 -1.70 -8.31 6.28
N ILE A 126 -0.88 -8.90 7.16
CA ILE A 126 -1.31 -9.51 8.43
C ILE A 126 -2.12 -8.56 9.32
N ASN A 127 -1.78 -7.27 9.32
CA ASN A 127 -2.55 -6.26 10.06
C ASN A 127 -4.00 -6.10 9.58
N HIS A 128 -4.30 -6.40 8.31
CA HIS A 128 -5.69 -6.37 7.81
C HIS A 128 -6.47 -7.56 8.37
N LEU A 129 -5.84 -8.74 8.43
CA LEU A 129 -6.43 -9.92 9.05
C LEU A 129 -6.71 -9.67 10.55
N LYS A 130 -5.75 -9.08 11.27
CA LYS A 130 -5.93 -8.68 12.68
C LYS A 130 -7.10 -7.71 12.85
N ALA A 131 -7.20 -6.69 11.99
CA ALA A 131 -8.32 -5.75 12.03
C ALA A 131 -9.68 -6.43 11.76
N ILE A 132 -9.74 -7.44 10.89
CA ILE A 132 -10.98 -8.22 10.69
C ILE A 132 -11.33 -9.02 11.94
N ILE A 133 -10.34 -9.64 12.59
CA ILE A 133 -10.52 -10.37 13.86
C ILE A 133 -11.05 -9.42 14.95
N ASP A 134 -10.52 -8.21 15.04
CA ASP A 134 -10.99 -7.19 15.99
C ASP A 134 -12.46 -6.81 15.74
N VAL A 135 -12.87 -6.69 14.47
CA VAL A 135 -14.28 -6.45 14.11
C VAL A 135 -15.17 -7.63 14.52
N CYS A 136 -14.73 -8.87 14.28
CA CYS A 136 -15.46 -10.06 14.72
C CYS A 136 -15.64 -10.08 16.24
N LYS A 137 -14.58 -9.78 17.01
CA LYS A 137 -14.64 -9.65 18.47
C LYS A 137 -15.63 -8.57 18.90
N ALA A 138 -15.53 -7.38 18.32
CA ALA A 138 -16.39 -6.25 18.66
C ALA A 138 -17.88 -6.54 18.39
N GLU A 139 -18.18 -7.31 17.35
CA GLU A 139 -19.54 -7.79 17.05
C GLU A 139 -19.93 -9.03 17.88
N GLY A 140 -19.04 -9.56 18.72
CA GLY A 140 -19.29 -10.70 19.61
C GLY A 140 -19.43 -12.05 18.89
N LEU A 141 -18.73 -12.21 17.76
CA LEU A 141 -18.67 -13.47 17.02
C LEU A 141 -17.50 -14.33 17.52
N THR A 142 -17.80 -15.51 18.05
CA THR A 142 -16.80 -16.38 18.71
C THR A 142 -16.24 -17.49 17.82
N GLU A 143 -17.00 -17.96 16.83
CA GLU A 143 -16.59 -19.05 15.93
C GLU A 143 -15.88 -18.50 14.69
N VAL A 144 -14.63 -18.05 14.85
CA VAL A 144 -13.79 -17.52 13.77
C VAL A 144 -12.61 -18.46 13.52
N PHE A 145 -12.46 -18.90 12.27
CA PHE A 145 -11.40 -19.82 11.84
C PHE A 145 -10.52 -19.16 10.79
N VAL A 146 -9.21 -19.15 11.03
CA VAL A 146 -8.23 -18.64 10.06
C VAL A 146 -7.58 -19.81 9.31
N HIS A 147 -7.65 -19.77 8.00
CA HIS A 147 -6.90 -20.63 7.09
C HIS A 147 -5.71 -19.82 6.56
N ALA A 148 -4.57 -19.98 7.23
CA ALA A 148 -3.36 -19.23 6.90
C ALA A 148 -2.64 -19.84 5.70
N PHE A 149 -2.46 -19.05 4.64
CA PHE A 149 -1.49 -19.35 3.59
C PHE A 149 -0.16 -18.71 3.98
N THR A 150 0.89 -19.51 4.12
CA THR A 150 2.24 -18.98 4.41
C THR A 150 2.87 -18.41 3.14
N ASP A 151 3.65 -17.35 3.30
CA ASP A 151 4.28 -16.61 2.20
C ASP A 151 5.66 -17.20 1.83
N GLY A 152 6.75 -16.58 2.28
CA GLY A 152 8.12 -16.98 1.93
C GLY A 152 8.55 -16.61 0.51
N ARG A 153 7.74 -15.84 -0.23
CA ARG A 153 8.06 -15.30 -1.55
C ARG A 153 8.21 -13.78 -1.50
N ASP A 154 7.22 -13.09 -0.93
CA ASP A 154 7.22 -11.62 -0.80
C ASP A 154 7.85 -11.18 0.53
N CYS A 155 8.23 -12.16 1.37
CA CYS A 155 8.94 -12.01 2.63
C CYS A 155 10.09 -13.04 2.71
N ASP A 156 10.88 -12.98 3.79
CA ASP A 156 11.91 -13.99 4.07
C ASP A 156 11.32 -15.42 4.03
N PRO A 157 11.99 -16.38 3.35
CA PRO A 157 11.45 -17.73 3.11
C PRO A 157 11.18 -18.54 4.38
N LYS A 158 11.71 -18.15 5.54
CA LYS A 158 11.54 -18.83 6.83
C LYS A 158 10.77 -17.99 7.87
N SER A 159 10.24 -16.83 7.47
CA SER A 159 9.50 -15.92 8.36
C SER A 159 8.13 -16.42 8.82
N GLY A 160 7.59 -17.47 8.19
CA GLY A 160 6.23 -17.96 8.45
C GLY A 160 5.93 -18.26 9.92
N LEU A 161 6.86 -18.87 10.65
CA LEU A 161 6.68 -19.16 12.09
C LEU A 161 6.43 -17.88 12.90
N GLY A 162 7.16 -16.81 12.60
CA GLY A 162 7.01 -15.52 13.26
C GLY A 162 5.62 -14.93 13.06
N PHE A 163 5.13 -14.93 11.82
CA PHE A 163 3.79 -14.41 11.50
C PHE A 163 2.65 -15.24 12.13
N ILE A 164 2.77 -16.57 12.15
CA ILE A 164 1.76 -17.41 12.81
C ILE A 164 1.76 -17.18 14.32
N THR A 165 2.95 -17.05 14.94
CA THR A 165 3.06 -16.77 16.38
C THR A 165 2.42 -15.43 16.73
N ASP A 166 2.71 -14.40 15.94
CA ASP A 166 2.15 -13.05 16.08
C ASP A 166 0.62 -13.05 15.91
N LEU A 167 0.10 -13.76 14.91
CA LEU A 167 -1.34 -13.92 14.70
C LEU A 167 -2.02 -14.65 15.87
N GLN A 168 -1.44 -15.74 16.35
CA GLN A 168 -1.97 -16.50 17.49
C GLN A 168 -2.00 -15.65 18.76
N GLN A 169 -0.96 -14.87 19.01
CA GLN A 169 -0.92 -13.94 20.13
C GLN A 169 -2.06 -12.91 20.05
N HIS A 170 -2.29 -12.34 18.87
CA HIS A 170 -3.40 -11.41 18.65
C HIS A 170 -4.74 -12.07 18.90
N MET A 171 -4.97 -13.29 18.39
CA MET A 171 -6.21 -14.04 18.59
C MET A 171 -6.49 -14.37 20.06
N ASN A 172 -5.45 -14.67 20.84
CA ASN A 172 -5.58 -14.97 22.27
C ASN A 172 -5.93 -13.74 23.13
N GLN A 173 -5.60 -12.54 22.63
CA GLN A 173 -5.96 -11.26 23.26
C GLN A 173 -7.28 -10.70 22.72
N SER A 174 -7.75 -11.23 21.60
CA SER A 174 -8.99 -10.87 20.93
C SER A 174 -10.20 -11.65 21.46
#